data_AF-A0A066XH53-F1
#
_entry.id   AF-A0A066XH53-F1
#
_cell.length_a   1.000
_cell.length_b   1.000
_cell.length_c   1.000
_cell.angle_alpha   90.00
_cell.angle_beta   90.00
_cell.angle_gamma   90.00
#
_symmetry.space_group_name_H-M   'P 1'
#
loop_
_entity.id
_entity.type
_entity.pdbx_description
1 polymer ?
#
loop_
_entity_poly.entity_id
_entity_poly.type
_entity_poly.pdbx_seq_one_letter_code
_entity_poly.pdbx_strand_id
1 'polypeptide(L)'
;MWSPIHHALLLVLVVSSYGAAQANPPIYQHYDVGSAKAYHFRTTENWAEDKHVRRSAKIQSIMQKMHPNGLFTAVVMPKTAMSIVGERDGGTVIPSYFFKNVEPDKDYIFIEGGFFIKPARDDLNVNADKDLRLDVDQPLLPQAEITRMGYWPVGRSSIKPGYVNPPKLDRPWYHKLTGDDGSYFYAAPSLKGDNSFDYTKHKQLRYFIDEDRKHRTIESSTPGGLATSNQPNERAAAMELPDKTRVVFAYNSGRDDGLRIHEWQELIDTFTREYFNKGVSESTFTLNLDGGGSIYIGWVRNDECKVLALGGTQGKLPALPYSPPSGKKHRPIATMVKFELL
;
A
#
# COMPACT_ATOMS: atom_id res chain seq x y z
N MET A 1 -35.08 26.51 38.67
CA MET A 1 -34.93 26.64 37.20
C MET A 1 -33.54 27.18 36.92
N TRP A 2 -32.60 26.30 36.57
CA TRP A 2 -31.21 26.67 36.25
C TRP A 2 -30.93 26.28 34.80
N SER A 3 -30.25 27.19 34.10
CA SER A 3 -30.11 27.29 32.64
C SER A 3 -29.25 26.17 32.02
N PRO A 4 -29.60 25.65 30.82
CA PRO A 4 -28.92 24.52 30.16
C PRO A 4 -27.57 24.88 29.49
N ILE A 5 -26.99 26.05 29.75
CA ILE A 5 -25.82 26.54 29.01
C ILE A 5 -24.48 25.95 29.51
N HIS A 6 -24.45 25.24 30.65
CA HIS A 6 -23.18 24.74 31.23
C HIS A 6 -22.78 23.32 30.79
N HIS A 7 -23.57 22.61 30.00
CA HIS A 7 -23.20 21.27 29.48
C HIS A 7 -22.65 21.28 28.05
N ALA A 8 -22.67 22.43 27.35
CA ALA A 8 -22.13 22.55 26.00
C ALA A 8 -20.63 22.89 25.97
N LEU A 9 -20.02 23.31 27.08
CA LEU A 9 -18.61 23.74 27.12
C LEU A 9 -17.61 22.63 27.48
N LEU A 10 -18.06 21.46 27.93
CA LEU A 10 -17.15 20.35 28.29
C LEU A 10 -16.98 19.29 27.17
N LEU A 11 -17.75 19.38 26.08
CA LEU A 11 -17.70 18.42 24.96
C LEU A 11 -16.98 18.95 23.71
N VAL A 12 -16.48 20.18 23.73
CA VAL A 12 -15.81 20.84 22.58
C VAL A 12 -14.28 20.86 22.69
N LEU A 13 -13.70 20.29 23.76
CA LEU A 13 -12.24 20.28 23.98
C LEU A 13 -11.52 18.94 23.68
N VAL A 14 -12.22 17.95 23.10
CA VAL A 14 -11.59 16.66 22.68
C VAL A 14 -11.59 16.45 21.16
N VAL A 15 -12.18 17.36 20.38
CA VAL A 15 -12.28 17.22 18.92
C VAL A 15 -11.73 18.45 18.20
N SER A 16 -10.44 18.76 18.35
CA SER A 16 -9.77 19.70 17.41
C SER A 16 -8.23 19.64 17.36
N SER A 17 -7.58 18.53 17.68
CA SER A 17 -6.10 18.42 17.59
C SER A 17 -5.57 17.50 16.49
N TYR A 18 -6.42 16.82 15.73
CA TYR A 18 -5.99 15.85 14.70
C TYR A 18 -5.60 16.44 13.33
N GLY A 19 -5.49 17.77 13.21
CA GLY A 19 -5.19 18.46 11.95
C GLY A 19 -3.86 19.22 11.89
N ALA A 20 -3.18 19.41 13.03
CA ALA A 20 -1.87 20.04 13.07
C ALA A 20 -0.79 18.96 13.09
N ALA A 21 0.28 19.14 12.30
CA ALA A 21 1.49 18.34 12.46
C ALA A 21 1.93 18.43 13.93
N GLN A 22 1.88 17.32 14.66
CA GLN A 22 2.50 17.27 15.98
C GLN A 22 3.98 17.61 15.80
N ALA A 23 4.48 18.54 16.62
CA ALA A 23 5.88 19.00 16.52
C ALA A 23 6.87 17.83 16.66
N ASN A 24 6.49 16.78 17.38
CA ASN A 24 7.24 15.53 17.53
C ASN A 24 6.25 14.33 17.49
N PRO A 25 5.96 13.75 16.31
CA PRO A 25 5.15 12.53 16.26
C PRO A 25 5.88 11.39 16.99
N PRO A 26 5.16 10.48 17.68
CA PRO A 26 5.77 9.42 18.47
C PRO A 26 6.60 8.45 17.61
N ILE A 27 7.71 7.97 18.16
CA ILE A 27 8.61 6.98 17.54
C ILE A 27 7.96 5.61 17.42
N TYR A 28 7.17 5.22 18.41
CA TYR A 28 6.33 4.03 18.39
C TYR A 28 4.95 4.36 18.93
N GLN A 29 3.92 3.90 18.24
CA GLN A 29 2.54 3.97 18.73
C GLN A 29 1.73 2.80 18.19
N HIS A 30 0.71 2.40 18.93
CA HIS A 30 -0.31 1.49 18.46
C HIS A 30 -1.67 1.94 18.98
N TYR A 31 -2.73 1.59 18.25
CA TYR A 31 -4.10 1.89 18.64
C TYR A 31 -5.05 0.94 17.92
N ASP A 32 -6.24 0.81 18.48
CA ASP A 32 -7.31 -0.02 17.91
C ASP A 32 -8.06 0.75 16.83
N VAL A 33 -8.51 0.01 15.82
CA VAL A 33 -9.13 0.49 14.58
C VAL A 33 -10.27 -0.47 14.26
N GLY A 34 -11.45 -0.25 14.86
CA GLY A 34 -12.50 -1.27 14.89
C GLY A 34 -12.02 -2.53 15.63
N SER A 35 -12.19 -3.71 15.03
CA SER A 35 -11.63 -4.98 15.54
C SER A 35 -10.17 -5.24 15.11
N ALA A 36 -9.56 -4.31 14.38
CA ALA A 36 -8.16 -4.36 13.98
C ALA A 36 -7.25 -3.54 14.90
N LYS A 37 -5.94 -3.75 14.78
CA LYS A 37 -4.92 -3.00 15.53
C LYS A 37 -3.84 -2.45 14.60
N ALA A 38 -3.63 -1.14 14.65
CA ALA A 38 -2.59 -0.46 13.89
C ALA A 38 -1.33 -0.29 14.76
N TYR A 39 -0.17 -0.53 14.15
CA TYR A 39 1.15 -0.32 14.72
C TYR A 39 1.92 0.63 13.81
N HIS A 40 2.61 1.59 14.40
CA HIS A 40 3.49 2.51 13.69
C HIS A 40 4.84 2.58 14.37
N PHE A 41 5.88 2.50 13.55
CA PHE A 41 7.28 2.60 13.94
C PHE A 41 7.90 3.69 13.08
N ARG A 42 8.62 4.63 13.70
CA ARG A 42 9.26 5.75 13.02
C ARG A 42 10.71 5.87 13.47
N THR A 43 11.64 5.73 12.54
CA THR A 43 13.05 6.01 12.83
C THR A 43 13.33 7.51 12.69
N THR A 44 14.09 8.03 13.64
CA THR A 44 14.65 9.39 13.71
C THR A 44 16.08 9.25 14.25
N GLU A 45 16.95 10.25 14.15
CA GLU A 45 18.35 10.13 14.63
C GLU A 45 18.48 9.52 16.05
N ASN A 46 17.59 9.89 16.98
CA ASN A 46 17.63 9.42 18.38
C ASN A 46 16.59 8.32 18.69
N TRP A 47 16.16 7.53 17.70
CA TRP A 47 15.09 6.55 17.92
C TRP A 47 15.42 5.51 19.01
N ALA A 48 16.70 5.16 19.14
CA ALA A 48 17.19 4.19 20.13
C ALA A 48 17.09 4.70 21.58
N GLU A 49 16.95 6.02 21.79
CA GLU A 49 16.84 6.63 23.11
C GLU A 49 15.39 6.62 23.65
N ASP A 50 14.41 6.40 22.77
CA ASP A 50 12.99 6.40 23.12
C ASP A 50 12.67 5.34 24.18
N LYS A 51 11.82 5.73 25.14
CA LYS A 51 11.46 4.90 26.29
C LYS A 51 10.78 3.59 25.88
N HIS A 52 9.94 3.60 24.86
CA HIS A 52 9.25 2.40 24.37
C HIS A 52 10.24 1.46 23.68
N VAL A 53 11.12 2.03 22.85
CA VAL A 53 12.17 1.29 22.15
C VAL A 53 13.11 0.62 23.15
N ARG A 54 13.70 1.37 24.09
CA ARG A 54 14.66 0.83 25.06
C ARG A 54 14.13 -0.32 25.92
N ARG A 55 12.81 -0.37 26.13
CA ARG A 55 12.14 -1.35 26.99
C ARG A 55 11.60 -2.57 26.23
N SER A 56 11.71 -2.60 24.91
CA SER A 56 11.14 -3.67 24.09
C SER A 56 12.14 -4.15 23.03
N ALA A 57 12.72 -5.33 23.25
CA ALA A 57 13.58 -5.99 22.27
C ALA A 57 12.86 -6.18 20.92
N LYS A 58 11.56 -6.47 20.96
CA LYS A 58 10.69 -6.54 19.78
C LYS A 58 10.65 -5.24 18.98
N ILE A 59 10.46 -4.11 19.64
CA ILE A 59 10.42 -2.81 18.93
C ILE A 59 11.81 -2.52 18.37
N GLN A 60 12.88 -2.79 19.13
CA GLN A 60 14.25 -2.62 18.66
C GLN A 60 14.56 -3.44 17.41
N SER A 61 14.20 -4.73 17.38
CA SER A 61 14.48 -5.60 16.23
C SER A 61 13.82 -5.10 14.95
N ILE A 62 12.58 -4.59 15.04
CA ILE A 62 11.86 -3.98 13.92
C ILE A 62 12.55 -2.69 13.46
N MET A 63 12.87 -1.78 14.38
CA MET A 63 13.46 -0.48 14.03
C MET A 63 14.88 -0.61 13.46
N GLN A 64 15.64 -1.63 13.86
CA GLN A 64 16.95 -1.95 13.28
C GLN A 64 16.88 -2.38 11.80
N LYS A 65 15.70 -2.81 11.32
CA LYS A 65 15.45 -3.18 9.92
C LYS A 65 14.94 -2.03 9.06
N MET A 66 14.79 -0.84 9.64
CA MET A 66 14.30 0.35 8.94
C MET A 66 15.47 1.28 8.59
N HIS A 67 15.37 1.97 7.45
CA HIS A 67 16.30 3.06 7.13
C HIS A 67 16.04 4.30 8.01
N PRO A 68 16.99 5.24 8.13
CA PRO A 68 16.76 6.53 8.79
C PRO A 68 15.55 7.27 8.20
N ASN A 69 14.78 7.96 9.05
CA ASN A 69 13.59 8.71 8.65
C ASN A 69 12.52 7.86 7.92
N GLY A 70 12.45 6.57 8.24
CA GLY A 70 11.45 5.63 7.75
C GLY A 70 10.22 5.59 8.66
N LEU A 71 9.06 5.31 8.06
CA LEU A 71 7.80 5.07 8.76
C LEU A 71 7.21 3.73 8.31
N PHE A 72 7.23 2.77 9.22
CA PHE A 72 6.63 1.46 9.01
C PHE A 72 5.27 1.41 9.69
N THR A 73 4.25 1.01 8.93
CA THR A 73 2.88 0.82 9.40
C THR A 73 2.46 -0.62 9.17
N ALA A 74 1.89 -1.25 10.19
CA ALA A 74 1.27 -2.57 10.11
C ALA A 74 -0.14 -2.51 10.69
N VAL A 75 -1.15 -2.97 9.95
CA VAL A 75 -2.53 -3.08 10.43
C VAL A 75 -2.92 -4.54 10.49
N VAL A 76 -3.11 -5.04 11.70
CA VAL A 76 -3.37 -6.44 12.02
C VAL A 76 -4.87 -6.65 12.17
N MET A 77 -5.42 -7.58 11.39
CA MET A 77 -6.86 -7.82 11.29
C MET A 77 -7.14 -9.32 11.53
N PRO A 78 -7.54 -9.71 12.76
CA PRO A 78 -7.71 -11.13 13.12
C PRO A 78 -8.81 -11.84 12.32
N LYS A 79 -9.90 -11.13 11.98
CA LYS A 79 -11.03 -11.67 11.23
C LYS A 79 -11.56 -10.62 10.27
N THR A 80 -11.57 -10.95 8.99
CA THR A 80 -12.06 -10.04 7.95
C THR A 80 -12.70 -10.80 6.81
N ALA A 81 -13.63 -10.15 6.11
CA ALA A 81 -13.96 -10.51 4.74
C ALA A 81 -13.15 -9.62 3.79
N MET A 82 -12.52 -10.21 2.77
CA MET A 82 -11.69 -9.51 1.79
C MET A 82 -12.37 -9.52 0.43
N SER A 83 -12.32 -8.38 -0.26
CA SER A 83 -12.78 -8.24 -1.65
C SER A 83 -11.87 -7.27 -2.39
N ILE A 84 -11.78 -7.43 -3.71
CA ILE A 84 -11.03 -6.56 -4.60
C ILE A 84 -12.03 -5.64 -5.31
N VAL A 85 -12.03 -4.36 -4.96
CA VAL A 85 -12.97 -3.37 -5.51
C VAL A 85 -12.29 -2.53 -6.59
N GLY A 86 -13.08 -2.10 -7.58
CA GLY A 86 -12.63 -1.32 -8.73
C GLY A 86 -13.70 -0.33 -9.18
N GLU A 87 -13.31 0.64 -10.00
CA GLU A 87 -14.25 1.54 -10.67
C GLU A 87 -14.91 0.85 -11.88
N ARG A 88 -16.21 1.08 -12.09
CA ARG A 88 -17.04 0.34 -13.06
C ARG A 88 -16.77 0.75 -14.50
N ASP A 89 -16.58 2.05 -14.75
CA ASP A 89 -16.43 2.65 -16.08
C ASP A 89 -14.99 2.56 -16.62
N GLY A 90 -14.08 1.99 -15.82
CA GLY A 90 -12.77 1.55 -16.24
C GLY A 90 -11.64 2.54 -15.99
N GLY A 91 -11.87 3.62 -15.25
CA GLY A 91 -10.87 4.65 -14.95
C GLY A 91 -10.06 4.44 -13.67
N THR A 92 -9.33 5.48 -13.28
CA THR A 92 -8.80 5.64 -11.92
C THR A 92 -9.63 6.68 -11.17
N VAL A 93 -9.81 6.47 -9.88
CA VAL A 93 -10.57 7.37 -9.00
C VAL A 93 -9.79 7.64 -7.73
N ILE A 94 -10.06 8.77 -7.10
CA ILE A 94 -9.50 9.05 -5.78
C ILE A 94 -10.01 8.03 -4.76
N PRO A 95 -9.23 7.69 -3.71
CA PRO A 95 -9.62 6.68 -2.71
C PRO A 95 -11.02 6.87 -2.13
N SER A 96 -11.45 8.12 -1.95
CA SER A 96 -12.79 8.45 -1.43
C SER A 96 -13.96 8.05 -2.31
N TYR A 97 -13.73 7.67 -3.55
CA TYR A 97 -14.74 7.04 -4.37
C TYR A 97 -15.13 5.65 -3.83
N PHE A 98 -14.15 4.85 -3.40
CA PHE A 98 -14.37 3.45 -3.01
C PHE A 98 -15.13 3.29 -1.70
N PHE A 99 -15.09 4.30 -0.84
CA PHE A 99 -15.64 4.20 0.49
C PHE A 99 -16.95 4.97 0.73
N LYS A 100 -17.49 5.67 -0.28
CA LYS A 100 -18.79 6.38 -0.21
C LYS A 100 -20.03 5.47 -0.23
N ASN A 101 -19.84 4.19 -0.53
CA ASN A 101 -20.93 3.23 -0.71
C ASN A 101 -20.73 1.98 0.17
N VAL A 102 -19.92 2.10 1.23
CA VAL A 102 -19.78 1.00 2.19
C VAL A 102 -21.01 0.97 3.09
N GLU A 103 -21.31 -0.20 3.64
CA GLU A 103 -22.45 -0.31 4.55
C GLU A 103 -22.19 0.52 5.82
N PRO A 104 -23.19 1.30 6.28
CA PRO A 104 -23.10 2.02 7.54
C PRO A 104 -22.80 1.10 8.73
N ASP A 105 -22.16 1.67 9.75
CA ASP A 105 -21.81 1.05 11.03
C ASP A 105 -20.86 -0.15 10.98
N LYS A 106 -20.31 -0.44 9.79
CA LYS A 106 -19.21 -1.38 9.61
C LYS A 106 -17.87 -0.66 9.51
N ASP A 107 -16.83 -1.32 9.99
CA ASP A 107 -15.45 -0.84 9.90
C ASP A 107 -14.75 -1.51 8.70
N TYR A 108 -14.04 -0.71 7.91
CA TYR A 108 -13.31 -1.20 6.74
C TYR A 108 -11.87 -0.72 6.74
N ILE A 109 -10.95 -1.58 6.32
CA ILE A 109 -9.60 -1.19 5.92
C ILE A 109 -9.51 -1.26 4.40
N PHE A 110 -9.06 -0.17 3.79
CA PHE A 110 -8.75 -0.08 2.38
C PHE A 110 -7.25 0.09 2.20
N ILE A 111 -6.65 -0.75 1.37
CA ILE A 111 -5.29 -0.57 0.87
C ILE A 111 -5.33 -0.50 -0.65
N GLU A 112 -4.40 0.26 -1.24
CA GLU A 112 -4.19 0.23 -2.68
C GLU A 112 -4.06 -1.21 -3.17
N GLY A 113 -4.82 -1.54 -4.21
CA GLY A 113 -4.75 -2.82 -4.90
C GLY A 113 -3.93 -2.62 -6.16
N GLY A 114 -3.16 -3.64 -6.55
CA GLY A 114 -2.05 -3.52 -7.48
C GLY A 114 -2.30 -2.80 -8.82
N PHE A 115 -1.19 -2.58 -9.52
CA PHE A 115 -1.07 -1.73 -10.71
C PHE A 115 -2.08 -2.00 -11.85
N PHE A 116 -2.19 -0.99 -12.70
CA PHE A 116 -3.04 -0.93 -13.87
C PHE A 116 -2.26 -0.46 -15.10
N ILE A 117 -2.70 -0.79 -16.32
CA ILE A 117 -2.06 -0.26 -17.55
C ILE A 117 -2.16 1.26 -17.56
N LYS A 118 -1.05 2.00 -17.43
CA LYS A 118 -1.07 3.46 -17.52
C LYS A 118 -0.77 3.89 -18.96
N PRO A 119 -1.75 4.43 -19.71
CA PRO A 119 -1.47 5.00 -21.02
C PRO A 119 -0.59 6.26 -20.88
N ALA A 120 0.44 6.39 -21.72
CA ALA A 120 1.39 7.50 -21.87
C ALA A 120 0.74 8.82 -22.32
N ARG A 121 -0.57 8.86 -22.54
CA ARG A 121 -1.31 10.12 -22.75
C ARG A 121 -1.15 11.11 -21.57
N ASP A 122 -0.79 10.61 -20.39
CA ASP A 122 -0.49 11.40 -19.19
C ASP A 122 0.96 11.93 -19.12
N ASP A 123 1.82 11.61 -20.09
CA ASP A 123 3.24 11.99 -20.11
C ASP A 123 3.74 12.20 -21.56
N LEU A 124 3.45 13.38 -22.12
CA LEU A 124 3.72 13.73 -23.52
C LEU A 124 5.21 13.62 -23.93
N ASN A 125 6.11 13.50 -22.95
CA ASN A 125 7.56 13.42 -23.17
C ASN A 125 8.09 11.98 -23.20
N VAL A 126 7.25 10.97 -22.94
CA VAL A 126 7.68 9.57 -22.87
C VAL A 126 6.91 8.74 -23.90
N ASN A 127 7.62 8.23 -24.92
CA ASN A 127 7.07 7.35 -25.96
C ASN A 127 6.69 5.93 -25.46
N ALA A 128 6.49 5.72 -24.15
CA ALA A 128 6.34 4.38 -23.55
C ALA A 128 5.15 3.58 -24.10
N ASP A 129 4.11 4.24 -24.62
CA ASP A 129 2.95 3.57 -25.23
C ASP A 129 3.22 2.97 -26.62
N LYS A 130 4.19 3.51 -27.37
CA LYS A 130 4.40 3.10 -28.77
C LYS A 130 4.87 1.66 -28.89
N ASP A 131 5.49 1.14 -27.83
CA ASP A 131 6.05 -0.20 -27.77
C ASP A 131 5.30 -1.11 -26.76
N LEU A 132 4.08 -0.73 -26.34
CA LEU A 132 3.30 -1.54 -25.41
C LEU A 132 2.80 -2.82 -26.10
N ARG A 133 3.08 -3.97 -25.47
CA ARG A 133 2.57 -5.29 -25.85
C ARG A 133 2.13 -6.03 -24.59
N LEU A 134 1.10 -6.88 -24.70
CA LEU A 134 0.64 -7.70 -23.57
C LEU A 134 1.62 -8.82 -23.23
N ASP A 135 2.44 -9.21 -24.19
CA ASP A 135 3.46 -10.24 -24.07
C ASP A 135 4.59 -9.97 -25.07
N VAL A 136 5.79 -10.49 -24.80
CA VAL A 136 6.96 -10.28 -25.68
C VAL A 136 6.72 -10.82 -27.09
N ASP A 137 5.96 -11.92 -27.19
CA ASP A 137 5.64 -12.64 -28.42
C ASP A 137 4.39 -12.07 -29.13
N GLN A 138 3.68 -11.13 -28.48
CA GLN A 138 2.48 -10.50 -29.03
C GLN A 138 2.85 -9.25 -29.84
N PRO A 139 2.06 -8.90 -30.86
CA PRO A 139 2.23 -7.63 -31.56
C PRO A 139 2.02 -6.46 -30.59
N LEU A 140 2.57 -5.31 -30.98
CA LEU A 140 2.30 -4.04 -30.32
C LEU A 140 0.79 -3.77 -30.30
N LEU A 141 0.31 -3.27 -29.17
CA LEU A 141 -1.08 -2.88 -29.03
C LEU A 141 -1.34 -1.63 -29.86
N PRO A 142 -2.41 -1.59 -30.68
CA PRO A 142 -2.81 -0.38 -31.35
C PRO A 142 -3.25 0.67 -30.33
N GLN A 143 -3.00 1.96 -30.61
CA GLN A 143 -3.30 3.07 -29.67
C GLN A 143 -4.75 3.07 -29.15
N ALA A 144 -5.71 2.66 -30.00
CA ALA A 144 -7.11 2.55 -29.61
C ALA A 144 -7.33 1.49 -28.51
N GLU A 145 -6.59 0.38 -28.57
CA GLU A 145 -6.64 -0.68 -27.57
C GLU A 145 -5.93 -0.27 -26.28
N ILE A 146 -4.77 0.38 -26.38
CA ILE A 146 -4.09 0.98 -25.22
C ILE A 146 -5.03 1.95 -24.48
N THR A 147 -5.74 2.80 -25.24
CA THR A 147 -6.71 3.75 -24.68
C THR A 147 -7.87 3.05 -24.00
N ARG A 148 -8.41 1.99 -24.60
CA ARG A 148 -9.51 1.18 -24.04
C ARG A 148 -9.10 0.43 -22.78
N MET A 149 -7.87 -0.09 -22.75
CA MET A 149 -7.30 -0.87 -21.66
C MET A 149 -6.68 0.00 -20.57
N GLY A 150 -6.65 1.31 -20.78
CA GLY A 150 -6.17 2.26 -19.79
C GLY A 150 -6.82 1.98 -18.43
N TYR A 151 -5.99 1.89 -17.41
CA TYR A 151 -6.35 1.66 -16.03
C TYR A 151 -6.97 0.28 -15.75
N TRP A 152 -6.87 -0.69 -16.66
CA TRP A 152 -7.29 -2.07 -16.39
C TRP A 152 -6.37 -2.74 -15.35
N PRO A 153 -6.93 -3.34 -14.30
CA PRO A 153 -6.15 -4.07 -13.31
C PRO A 153 -5.64 -5.38 -13.90
N VAL A 154 -4.63 -5.92 -13.25
CA VAL A 154 -4.08 -7.24 -13.61
C VAL A 154 -4.80 -8.29 -12.79
N GLY A 155 -5.86 -8.84 -13.36
CA GLY A 155 -6.83 -9.73 -12.70
C GLY A 155 -8.20 -9.08 -12.48
N ARG A 156 -9.18 -9.89 -12.11
CA ARG A 156 -10.59 -9.53 -12.12
C ARG A 156 -11.08 -8.97 -10.78
N SER A 157 -11.33 -7.66 -10.71
CA SER A 157 -12.03 -7.07 -9.56
C SER A 157 -13.50 -7.52 -9.49
N SER A 158 -14.16 -7.30 -8.35
CA SER A 158 -15.58 -7.66 -8.14
C SER A 158 -16.55 -6.87 -9.03
N ILE A 159 -16.14 -5.69 -9.52
CA ILE A 159 -17.03 -4.75 -10.23
C ILE A 159 -16.60 -4.54 -11.70
N LYS A 160 -15.29 -4.56 -11.99
CA LYS A 160 -14.76 -4.25 -13.33
C LYS A 160 -14.75 -5.49 -14.24
N PRO A 161 -15.39 -5.44 -15.43
CA PRO A 161 -15.36 -6.56 -16.38
C PRO A 161 -14.03 -6.68 -17.14
N GLY A 162 -13.34 -5.56 -17.38
CA GLY A 162 -12.06 -5.53 -18.08
C GLY A 162 -10.88 -5.77 -17.16
N TYR A 163 -10.02 -6.72 -17.53
CA TYR A 163 -8.77 -7.03 -16.84
C TYR A 163 -7.72 -7.53 -17.84
N VAL A 164 -6.46 -7.50 -17.42
CA VAL A 164 -5.38 -8.20 -18.12
C VAL A 164 -4.80 -9.32 -17.29
N ASN A 165 -4.22 -10.32 -17.95
CA ASN A 165 -3.45 -11.35 -17.28
C ASN A 165 -1.98 -10.91 -17.17
N PRO A 166 -1.22 -11.46 -16.22
CA PRO A 166 0.22 -11.27 -16.20
C PRO A 166 0.87 -11.71 -17.53
N PRO A 167 1.84 -10.94 -18.05
CA PRO A 167 2.62 -11.32 -19.23
C PRO A 167 3.25 -12.70 -19.04
N LYS A 168 3.30 -13.55 -20.07
CA LYS A 168 3.72 -14.95 -19.94
C LYS A 168 5.13 -15.10 -19.37
N LEU A 169 6.07 -14.25 -19.79
CA LEU A 169 7.44 -14.25 -19.26
C LEU A 169 7.48 -13.94 -17.76
N ASP A 170 6.58 -13.09 -17.29
CA ASP A 170 6.61 -12.57 -15.92
C ASP A 170 5.71 -13.36 -14.97
N ARG A 171 4.80 -14.21 -15.51
CA ARG A 171 3.86 -15.04 -14.74
C ARG A 171 4.46 -15.75 -13.52
N PRO A 172 5.68 -16.32 -13.57
CA PRO A 172 6.29 -16.96 -12.40
C PRO A 172 6.45 -16.04 -11.19
N TRP A 173 6.49 -14.72 -11.40
CA TRP A 173 6.65 -13.72 -10.33
C TRP A 173 5.32 -13.20 -9.78
N TYR A 174 4.22 -13.47 -10.49
CA TYR A 174 2.89 -13.05 -10.09
C TYR A 174 2.17 -14.12 -9.29
N HIS A 175 1.57 -13.68 -8.20
CA HIS A 175 0.73 -14.50 -7.37
C HIS A 175 -0.66 -13.89 -7.28
N LYS A 176 -1.67 -14.77 -7.32
CA LYS A 176 -3.06 -14.38 -7.29
C LYS A 176 -3.48 -14.10 -5.85
N LEU A 177 -3.92 -12.88 -5.56
CA LEU A 177 -4.67 -12.54 -4.35
C LEU A 177 -6.16 -12.71 -4.67
N THR A 178 -6.86 -13.59 -3.94
CA THR A 178 -8.29 -13.87 -4.18
C THR A 178 -9.10 -13.47 -2.95
N GLY A 179 -10.07 -12.59 -3.13
CA GLY A 179 -11.06 -12.21 -2.11
C GLY A 179 -12.03 -13.34 -1.80
N ASP A 180 -12.69 -13.24 -0.66
CA ASP A 180 -13.69 -14.20 -0.19
C ASP A 180 -14.95 -14.19 -1.07
N ASP A 181 -15.18 -13.12 -1.85
CA ASP A 181 -16.23 -12.97 -2.86
C ASP A 181 -15.85 -13.53 -4.26
N GLY A 182 -14.65 -14.13 -4.39
CA GLY A 182 -14.12 -14.66 -5.64
C GLY A 182 -13.47 -13.64 -6.58
N SER A 183 -13.49 -12.34 -6.22
CA SER A 183 -12.69 -11.33 -6.91
C SER A 183 -11.20 -11.60 -6.72
N TYR A 184 -10.35 -11.15 -7.64
CA TYR A 184 -8.92 -11.36 -7.55
C TYR A 184 -8.10 -10.34 -8.32
N PHE A 185 -6.85 -10.13 -7.93
CA PHE A 185 -5.83 -9.56 -8.79
C PHE A 185 -4.51 -10.31 -8.63
N TYR A 186 -3.58 -10.09 -9.55
CA TYR A 186 -2.23 -10.62 -9.50
C TYR A 186 -1.27 -9.54 -9.00
N ALA A 187 -0.49 -9.91 -7.99
CA ALA A 187 0.50 -9.04 -7.38
C ALA A 187 1.89 -9.66 -7.52
N ALA A 188 2.90 -8.81 -7.59
CA ALA A 188 4.29 -9.22 -7.68
C ALA A 188 5.22 -8.18 -7.02
N PRO A 189 6.37 -8.62 -6.50
CA PRO A 189 6.74 -10.03 -6.28
C PRO A 189 6.02 -10.65 -5.07
N SER A 190 6.05 -11.98 -4.97
CA SER A 190 5.80 -12.66 -3.69
C SER A 190 6.97 -12.43 -2.73
N LEU A 191 6.64 -12.17 -1.48
CA LEU A 191 7.59 -12.01 -0.38
C LEU A 191 7.68 -13.27 0.49
N LYS A 192 6.93 -14.34 0.16
CA LYS A 192 6.95 -15.60 0.91
C LYS A 192 8.29 -16.36 0.78
N GLY A 193 9.10 -15.98 -0.20
CA GLY A 193 10.48 -16.45 -0.35
C GLY A 193 10.63 -17.40 -1.52
N ASP A 194 11.44 -16.95 -2.47
CA ASP A 194 12.63 -17.71 -2.81
C ASP A 194 13.80 -16.71 -2.76
N ASN A 195 14.60 -16.78 -1.68
CA ASN A 195 15.79 -15.93 -1.52
C ASN A 195 16.86 -16.24 -2.59
N SER A 196 16.67 -17.28 -3.41
CA SER A 196 17.50 -17.55 -4.58
C SER A 196 17.31 -16.52 -5.70
N PHE A 197 16.19 -15.78 -5.69
CA PHE A 197 15.87 -14.83 -6.74
C PHE A 197 16.45 -13.45 -6.45
N ASP A 198 17.65 -13.23 -6.98
CA ASP A 198 18.33 -11.94 -6.91
C ASP A 198 17.73 -10.95 -7.92
N TYR A 199 16.67 -10.24 -7.50
CA TYR A 199 16.01 -9.19 -8.28
C TYR A 199 17.00 -8.13 -8.81
N THR A 200 18.18 -7.99 -8.20
CA THR A 200 19.17 -7.00 -8.65
C THR A 200 19.80 -7.33 -10.00
N LYS A 201 19.82 -8.62 -10.37
CA LYS A 201 20.37 -9.09 -11.64
C LYS A 201 19.43 -8.90 -12.82
N HIS A 202 18.17 -8.58 -12.57
CA HIS A 202 17.14 -8.41 -13.59
C HIS A 202 16.99 -6.93 -13.94
N LYS A 203 17.76 -6.45 -14.93
CA LYS A 203 17.71 -5.06 -15.41
C LYS A 203 16.33 -4.65 -15.93
N GLN A 204 15.54 -5.63 -16.39
CA GLN A 204 14.14 -5.47 -16.80
C GLN A 204 13.20 -5.14 -15.62
N LEU A 205 13.63 -5.28 -14.36
CA LEU A 205 12.82 -4.96 -13.17
C LEU A 205 13.14 -3.59 -12.58
N ARG A 206 13.65 -2.68 -13.42
CA ARG A 206 13.97 -1.29 -13.07
C ARG A 206 12.93 -0.38 -13.70
N TYR A 207 12.39 0.57 -12.95
CA TYR A 207 11.33 1.47 -13.43
C TYR A 207 11.88 2.62 -14.27
N PHE A 208 13.06 3.14 -13.89
CA PHE A 208 13.73 4.26 -14.55
C PHE A 208 15.04 3.81 -15.18
N ILE A 209 15.33 4.27 -16.39
CA ILE A 209 16.58 3.97 -17.10
C ILE A 209 17.74 4.76 -16.47
N ASP A 210 17.46 5.99 -16.08
CA ASP A 210 18.41 6.96 -15.54
C ASP A 210 18.32 7.12 -14.02
N GLU A 211 19.30 7.83 -13.46
CA GLU A 211 19.33 8.19 -12.04
C GLU A 211 18.46 9.42 -11.74
N ASP A 212 18.21 10.28 -12.74
CA ASP A 212 17.38 11.49 -12.60
C ASP A 212 15.87 11.23 -12.73
N ARG A 213 15.48 9.97 -12.94
CA ARG A 213 14.11 9.43 -13.02
C ARG A 213 13.25 10.08 -14.09
N LYS A 214 13.86 10.52 -15.19
CA LYS A 214 13.15 11.17 -16.30
C LYS A 214 12.66 10.19 -17.35
N HIS A 215 13.42 9.12 -17.60
CA HIS A 215 13.09 8.15 -18.64
C HIS A 215 12.69 6.82 -17.99
N ARG A 216 11.50 6.33 -18.35
CA ARG A 216 11.00 5.04 -17.89
C ARG A 216 11.47 3.90 -18.79
N THR A 217 11.64 2.72 -18.23
CA THR A 217 11.88 1.48 -19.00
C THR A 217 10.60 1.00 -19.70
N ILE A 218 10.72 0.09 -20.66
CA ILE A 218 9.56 -0.57 -21.29
C ILE A 218 8.76 -1.35 -20.22
N GLU A 219 9.48 -1.91 -19.25
CA GLU A 219 8.98 -2.68 -18.14
C GLU A 219 8.48 -1.82 -16.96
N SER A 220 8.54 -0.49 -17.07
CA SER A 220 7.86 0.42 -16.11
C SER A 220 6.34 0.27 -16.13
N SER A 221 5.82 -0.35 -17.20
CA SER A 221 4.43 -0.76 -17.37
C SER A 221 4.16 -2.15 -16.79
N THR A 222 5.19 -2.87 -16.29
CA THR A 222 5.03 -4.19 -15.68
C THR A 222 4.25 -4.07 -14.36
N PRO A 223 3.14 -4.80 -14.21
CA PRO A 223 2.25 -4.66 -13.08
C PRO A 223 2.82 -4.91 -11.68
N GLY A 224 2.29 -4.22 -10.67
CA GLY A 224 2.66 -4.34 -9.27
C GLY A 224 3.98 -3.62 -8.95
N GLY A 225 4.56 -3.93 -7.79
CA GLY A 225 5.88 -3.41 -7.43
C GLY A 225 7.04 -4.12 -8.13
N LEU A 226 6.76 -5.05 -9.07
CA LEU A 226 7.76 -5.79 -9.82
C LEU A 226 8.69 -4.86 -10.61
N ALA A 227 8.14 -3.86 -11.31
CA ALA A 227 8.92 -2.84 -12.04
C ALA A 227 9.80 -1.96 -11.12
N THR A 228 9.53 -1.95 -9.81
CA THR A 228 10.33 -1.20 -8.82
C THR A 228 11.13 -2.13 -7.91
N SER A 229 11.20 -3.42 -8.21
CA SER A 229 11.77 -4.42 -7.30
C SER A 229 13.29 -4.29 -7.15
N ASN A 230 13.97 -3.75 -8.17
CA ASN A 230 15.42 -3.58 -8.19
C ASN A 230 15.91 -2.21 -7.62
N GLN A 231 15.03 -1.37 -7.09
CA GLN A 231 15.42 -0.06 -6.56
C GLN A 231 14.82 0.21 -5.17
N PRO A 232 15.49 1.00 -4.32
CA PRO A 232 14.86 1.55 -3.12
C PRO A 232 13.55 2.26 -3.48
N ASN A 233 12.48 1.97 -2.73
CA ASN A 233 11.20 2.64 -2.90
C ASN A 233 10.38 2.58 -1.60
N GLU A 234 9.36 3.43 -1.49
CA GLU A 234 8.29 3.21 -0.52
C GLU A 234 7.53 1.93 -0.92
N ARG A 235 7.10 1.11 0.05
CA ARG A 235 6.52 -0.22 -0.19
C ARG A 235 5.17 -0.39 0.46
N ALA A 236 4.35 -1.26 -0.13
CA ALA A 236 3.12 -1.77 0.48
C ALA A 236 3.03 -3.28 0.29
N ALA A 237 2.38 -3.98 1.23
CA ALA A 237 2.16 -5.41 1.12
C ALA A 237 0.87 -5.84 1.83
N ALA A 238 0.36 -6.99 1.43
CA ALA A 238 -0.69 -7.72 2.14
C ALA A 238 -0.21 -9.13 2.48
N MET A 239 -0.64 -9.64 3.62
CA MET A 239 -0.30 -10.96 4.12
C MET A 239 -1.53 -11.64 4.73
N GLU A 240 -1.59 -12.95 4.62
CA GLU A 240 -2.51 -13.79 5.40
C GLU A 240 -1.72 -14.90 6.09
N LEU A 241 -1.92 -15.02 7.40
CA LEU A 241 -1.38 -16.10 8.23
C LEU A 241 -2.28 -17.35 8.17
N PRO A 242 -1.76 -18.55 8.52
CA PRO A 242 -2.54 -19.79 8.49
C PRO A 242 -3.83 -19.78 9.33
N ASP A 243 -3.88 -18.94 10.36
CA ASP A 243 -5.06 -18.76 11.22
C ASP A 243 -6.07 -17.74 10.67
N LYS A 244 -5.90 -17.31 9.41
CA LYS A 244 -6.70 -16.29 8.72
C LYS A 244 -6.56 -14.86 9.26
N THR A 245 -5.60 -14.62 10.16
CA THR A 245 -5.19 -13.24 10.47
C THR A 245 -4.61 -12.60 9.22
N ARG A 246 -5.16 -11.47 8.81
CA ARG A 246 -4.64 -10.67 7.69
C ARG A 246 -3.87 -9.47 8.21
N VAL A 247 -2.79 -9.13 7.53
CA VAL A 247 -1.99 -7.96 7.88
C VAL A 247 -1.70 -7.18 6.61
N VAL A 248 -1.93 -5.87 6.66
CA VAL A 248 -1.46 -4.96 5.61
C VAL A 248 -0.33 -4.11 6.13
N PHE A 249 0.64 -3.85 5.26
CA PHE A 249 1.88 -3.18 5.59
C PHE A 249 2.12 -2.01 4.65
N ALA A 250 2.72 -0.94 5.18
CA ALA A 250 3.30 0.14 4.40
C ALA A 250 4.64 0.57 4.98
N TYR A 251 5.58 0.92 4.11
CA TYR A 251 6.84 1.57 4.46
C TYR A 251 6.97 2.85 3.66
N ASN A 252 6.96 3.99 4.37
CA ASN A 252 7.12 5.32 3.80
C ASN A 252 8.50 5.88 4.13
N SER A 253 9.08 6.58 3.16
CA SER A 253 10.37 7.25 3.26
C SER A 253 10.43 8.41 2.25
N GLY A 254 11.56 9.11 2.19
CA GLY A 254 11.86 10.09 1.12
C GLY A 254 12.01 9.49 -0.29
N ARG A 255 11.31 8.40 -0.63
CA ARG A 255 11.43 7.54 -1.83
C ARG A 255 12.81 6.93 -2.04
N ASP A 256 13.83 7.75 -2.19
CA ASP A 256 15.22 7.36 -2.49
C ASP A 256 15.83 6.58 -1.32
N ASP A 257 15.38 6.90 -0.11
CA ASP A 257 15.74 6.20 1.13
C ASP A 257 14.78 5.04 1.46
N GLY A 258 13.99 4.60 0.47
CA GLY A 258 13.08 3.46 0.60
C GLY A 258 13.77 2.12 0.77
N LEU A 259 12.99 1.05 0.84
CA LEU A 259 13.50 -0.32 0.96
C LEU A 259 13.54 -1.00 -0.41
N ARG A 260 14.58 -1.80 -0.63
CA ARG A 260 14.62 -2.84 -1.65
C ARG A 260 13.70 -4.00 -1.22
N ILE A 261 13.35 -4.87 -2.16
CA ILE A 261 12.39 -5.97 -1.90
C ILE A 261 12.87 -6.92 -0.80
N HIS A 262 14.16 -7.25 -0.75
CA HIS A 262 14.68 -8.14 0.30
C HIS A 262 14.64 -7.48 1.68
N GLU A 263 15.02 -6.20 1.80
CA GLU A 263 14.91 -5.43 3.05
C GLU A 263 13.45 -5.33 3.50
N TRP A 264 12.53 -5.17 2.55
CA TRP A 264 11.10 -5.15 2.82
C TRP A 264 10.57 -6.49 3.34
N GLN A 265 11.00 -7.59 2.71
CA GLN A 265 10.69 -8.95 3.17
C GLN A 265 11.24 -9.21 4.58
N GLU A 266 12.49 -8.82 4.85
CA GLU A 266 13.11 -8.96 6.17
C GLU A 266 12.38 -8.15 7.25
N LEU A 267 11.96 -6.92 6.94
CA LEU A 267 11.20 -6.08 7.87
C LEU A 267 9.83 -6.70 8.21
N ILE A 268 9.11 -7.20 7.19
CA ILE A 268 7.84 -7.90 7.40
C ILE A 268 8.05 -9.18 8.21
N ASP A 269 9.03 -10.02 7.85
CA ASP A 269 9.34 -11.27 8.56
C ASP A 269 9.69 -11.00 10.03
N THR A 270 10.49 -9.96 10.29
CA THR A 270 10.84 -9.54 11.65
C THR A 270 9.57 -9.15 12.42
N PHE A 271 8.72 -8.28 11.86
CA PHE A 271 7.48 -7.89 12.52
C PHE A 271 6.59 -9.12 12.81
N THR A 272 6.43 -10.02 11.85
CA THR A 272 5.47 -11.12 12.01
C THR A 272 5.99 -12.18 12.98
N ARG A 273 7.29 -12.47 12.99
CA ARG A 273 7.90 -13.35 14.00
C ARG A 273 7.71 -12.78 15.41
N GLU A 274 7.94 -11.49 15.56
CA GLU A 274 7.87 -10.80 16.86
C GLU A 274 6.44 -10.65 17.40
N TYR A 275 5.43 -10.55 16.53
CA TYR A 275 4.02 -10.37 16.94
C TYR A 275 3.18 -11.65 16.88
N PHE A 276 3.54 -12.63 16.06
CA PHE A 276 2.74 -13.84 15.82
C PHE A 276 3.52 -15.14 15.93
N ASN A 277 4.84 -15.09 16.18
CA ASN A 277 5.72 -16.26 16.15
C ASN A 277 5.64 -17.05 14.82
N LYS A 278 5.38 -16.33 13.72
CA LYS A 278 5.26 -16.86 12.36
C LYS A 278 5.92 -15.87 11.40
N GLY A 279 6.83 -16.33 10.55
CA GLY A 279 7.47 -15.51 9.53
C GLY A 279 6.71 -15.44 8.22
N VAL A 280 7.36 -14.86 7.21
CA VAL A 280 6.82 -14.77 5.85
C VAL A 280 6.68 -16.14 5.18
N SER A 281 7.57 -17.09 5.49
CA SER A 281 7.56 -18.43 4.87
C SER A 281 6.39 -19.28 5.37
N GLU A 282 5.92 -19.04 6.59
CA GLU A 282 4.75 -19.69 7.19
C GLU A 282 3.41 -19.06 6.77
N SER A 283 3.43 -17.94 6.04
CA SER A 283 2.21 -17.28 5.55
C SER A 283 1.44 -18.15 4.54
N THR A 284 0.11 -17.97 4.46
CA THR A 284 -0.66 -18.44 3.30
C THR A 284 -0.24 -17.66 2.06
N PHE A 285 -0.16 -16.35 2.17
CA PHE A 285 0.48 -15.48 1.18
C PHE A 285 1.14 -14.27 1.86
N THR A 286 2.17 -13.73 1.22
CA THR A 286 2.71 -12.39 1.47
C THR A 286 3.05 -11.76 0.13
N LEU A 287 2.32 -10.72 -0.27
CA LEU A 287 2.38 -10.16 -1.60
C LEU A 287 2.73 -8.68 -1.54
N ASN A 288 3.72 -8.27 -2.34
CA ASN A 288 4.04 -6.88 -2.53
C ASN A 288 2.98 -6.20 -3.44
N LEU A 289 2.49 -5.03 -3.02
CA LEU A 289 1.50 -4.21 -3.72
C LEU A 289 2.15 -3.00 -4.40
N ASP A 290 1.38 -2.07 -4.97
CA ASP A 290 1.99 -0.86 -5.56
C ASP A 290 2.55 0.04 -4.45
N GLY A 291 3.74 0.56 -4.70
CA GLY A 291 4.52 1.34 -3.75
C GLY A 291 4.58 2.81 -4.12
N GLY A 292 5.62 3.50 -3.64
CA GLY A 292 5.87 4.90 -3.93
C GLY A 292 4.66 5.79 -3.63
N GLY A 293 4.34 6.70 -4.56
CA GLY A 293 3.21 7.62 -4.42
C GLY A 293 1.81 6.98 -4.45
N SER A 294 1.70 5.68 -4.71
CA SER A 294 0.40 4.98 -4.70
C SER A 294 0.00 4.46 -3.32
N ILE A 295 0.94 4.39 -2.37
CA ILE A 295 0.65 3.86 -1.04
C ILE A 295 -0.51 4.63 -0.42
N TYR A 296 -1.52 3.87 -0.02
CA TYR A 296 -2.66 4.35 0.73
C TYR A 296 -3.14 3.22 1.63
N ILE A 297 -3.29 3.51 2.93
CA ILE A 297 -4.04 2.67 3.87
C ILE A 297 -5.04 3.58 4.59
N GLY A 298 -6.33 3.30 4.46
CA GLY A 298 -7.41 4.06 5.10
C GLY A 298 -8.29 3.15 5.95
N TRP A 299 -8.62 3.61 7.16
CA TRP A 299 -9.72 3.07 7.94
C TRP A 299 -10.96 3.90 7.72
N VAL A 300 -12.06 3.24 7.36
CA VAL A 300 -13.34 3.86 7.06
C VAL A 300 -14.40 3.34 8.02
N ARG A 301 -15.19 4.28 8.56
CA ARG A 301 -16.44 4.01 9.28
C ARG A 301 -17.40 5.16 9.01
N ASN A 302 -18.66 4.88 8.67
CA ASN A 302 -19.71 5.90 8.50
C ASN A 302 -19.30 7.05 7.57
N ASP A 303 -18.75 6.74 6.40
CA ASP A 303 -18.22 7.68 5.40
C ASP A 303 -17.02 8.55 5.85
N GLU A 304 -16.58 8.41 7.11
CA GLU A 304 -15.37 9.04 7.61
C GLU A 304 -14.16 8.16 7.36
N CYS A 305 -13.08 8.75 6.86
CA CYS A 305 -11.83 8.04 6.59
C CYS A 305 -10.67 8.63 7.40
N LYS A 306 -10.00 7.77 8.18
CA LYS A 306 -8.70 8.06 8.82
C LYS A 306 -7.58 7.40 8.03
N VAL A 307 -6.61 8.19 7.58
CA VAL A 307 -5.48 7.66 6.82
C VAL A 307 -4.42 7.14 7.78
N LEU A 308 -4.05 5.87 7.60
CA LEU A 308 -3.07 5.13 8.38
C LEU A 308 -1.71 5.07 7.68
N ALA A 309 -1.66 5.20 6.35
CA ALA A 309 -0.43 5.36 5.58
C ALA A 309 -0.70 6.08 4.26
N LEU A 310 0.27 6.89 3.80
CA LEU A 310 0.21 7.58 2.51
C LEU A 310 1.61 7.75 1.94
N GLY A 311 1.80 7.39 0.67
CA GLY A 311 3.05 7.56 -0.06
C GLY A 311 3.23 8.93 -0.71
N GLY A 312 4.43 9.17 -1.23
CA GLY A 312 4.75 10.37 -2.02
C GLY A 312 4.79 11.66 -1.20
N THR A 313 5.08 11.59 0.10
CA THR A 313 5.00 12.75 1.00
C THR A 313 6.24 13.67 0.98
N GLN A 314 7.10 13.57 -0.05
CA GLN A 314 8.28 14.43 -0.27
C GLN A 314 9.13 14.65 1.01
N GLY A 315 9.47 13.56 1.71
CA GLY A 315 10.32 13.60 2.90
C GLY A 315 9.62 14.08 4.18
N LYS A 316 8.33 14.47 4.12
CA LYS A 316 7.54 14.83 5.32
C LYS A 316 6.61 13.68 5.68
N LEU A 317 7.07 12.80 6.56
CA LEU A 317 6.24 11.73 7.09
C LEU A 317 5.09 12.30 7.95
N PRO A 318 3.81 12.02 7.63
CA PRO A 318 2.68 12.60 8.33
C PRO A 318 2.61 12.12 9.78
N ALA A 319 2.06 12.93 10.69
CA ALA A 319 1.59 12.40 11.97
C ALA A 319 0.44 11.41 11.69
N LEU A 320 0.35 10.31 12.45
CA LEU A 320 -0.63 9.25 12.20
C LEU A 320 -1.50 8.99 13.45
N PRO A 321 -2.76 8.57 13.29
CA PRO A 321 -3.55 8.65 12.05
C PRO A 321 -3.83 10.12 11.72
N TYR A 322 -3.95 10.49 10.43
CA TYR A 322 -4.34 11.85 10.06
C TYR A 322 -5.60 11.87 9.20
N SER A 323 -6.33 12.97 9.33
CA SER A 323 -7.37 13.33 8.39
C SER A 323 -6.72 14.07 7.23
N PRO A 324 -6.86 13.62 5.98
CA PRO A 324 -6.25 14.30 4.85
C PRO A 324 -6.80 15.74 4.77
N PRO A 325 -5.96 16.76 4.54
CA PRO A 325 -6.43 18.12 4.36
C PRO A 325 -7.42 18.18 3.18
N SER A 326 -8.53 18.89 3.35
CA SER A 326 -9.45 19.19 2.25
C SER A 326 -8.67 19.89 1.14
N GLY A 327 -8.45 19.21 0.01
CA GLY A 327 -7.77 19.77 -1.16
C GLY A 327 -6.43 19.13 -1.55
N LYS A 328 -5.84 18.22 -0.76
CA LYS A 328 -4.73 17.40 -1.28
C LYS A 328 -5.26 16.40 -2.30
N LYS A 329 -4.76 16.45 -3.54
CA LYS A 329 -5.07 15.47 -4.58
C LYS A 329 -4.42 14.14 -4.21
N HIS A 330 -5.22 13.18 -3.73
CA HIS A 330 -4.79 11.79 -3.68
C HIS A 330 -4.49 11.31 -5.11
N ARG A 331 -3.50 10.42 -5.24
CA ARG A 331 -3.25 9.76 -6.52
C ARG A 331 -4.51 8.95 -6.89
N PRO A 332 -5.02 9.07 -8.12
CA PRO A 332 -6.08 8.19 -8.60
C PRO A 332 -5.62 6.73 -8.62
N ILE A 333 -6.50 5.83 -8.19
CA ILE A 333 -6.26 4.38 -8.04
C ILE A 333 -7.31 3.63 -8.87
N ALA A 334 -6.90 2.54 -9.54
CA ALA A 334 -7.82 1.72 -10.34
C ALA A 334 -8.56 0.68 -9.49
N THR A 335 -7.85 0.07 -8.54
CA THR A 335 -8.38 -0.99 -7.67
C THR A 335 -7.89 -0.85 -6.24
N MET A 336 -8.69 -1.31 -5.28
CA MET A 336 -8.32 -1.39 -3.87
C MET A 336 -8.64 -2.76 -3.31
N VAL A 337 -7.89 -3.18 -2.31
CA VAL A 337 -8.27 -4.32 -1.47
C VAL A 337 -9.09 -3.77 -0.31
N LYS A 338 -10.34 -4.23 -0.21
CA LYS A 338 -11.27 -3.90 0.85
C LYS A 338 -11.31 -5.06 1.86
N PHE A 339 -11.00 -4.75 3.11
CA PHE A 339 -11.20 -5.64 4.24
C PHE A 339 -12.36 -5.11 5.09
N GLU A 340 -13.43 -5.87 5.19
CA GLU A 340 -14.51 -5.65 6.17
C GLU A 340 -14.10 -6.29 7.49
N LEU A 341 -14.05 -5.50 8.55
CA LEU A 341 -13.69 -5.96 9.89
C LEU A 341 -14.91 -6.62 10.54
N LEU A 342 -14.72 -7.86 11.03
CA LEU A 342 -15.79 -8.68 11.64
C LEU A 342 -15.75 -8.69 13.16
#